data_AF-A0A1J5F1E4-F1
#
_entry.id   AF-A0A1J5F1E4-F1
#
_cell.length_a   1.000
_cell.length_b   1.000
_cell.length_c   1.000
_cell.angle_alpha   90.00
_cell.angle_beta   90.00
_cell.angle_gamma   90.00
#
_symmetry.space_group_name_H-M   'P 1'
#
loop_
_entity.id
_entity.type
_entity.pdbx_description
1 polymer ?
#
loop_
_entity_poly.entity_id
_entity_poly.type
_entity_poly.pdbx_seq_one_letter_code
_entity_poly.pdbx_strand_id
1 'polypeptide(L)'
;MVDIGENLFGVIQKGARVENVGIRAFVSSQYGTIGVLAKYNYGLIKKCHTEGSAEGPTYIGGIVGRNEGAIDSSYNEASVSGSLNVGGIAGESRSGASISHSYNKGNVHYVDWDKANDRKGFGGIAGTCSGASFIGDYNLADLGLDSSEHYIGLGGILGSGDNCTVDSCYNLGNIGTDSQGTSIGGIFGYHIARINHSYNKGVIRGKLGVGGISGSDGSIYTSYNEGPVYGGDLVGGISGSGDLIIASYNTAPVVGEEDVGGLSGSGGDISFSYNLGTVTGETFVGGIAGDYRKSDLMHAYNIGAVKGDSIVGGIVGERAYDSRIYNTYNFGSVTASSSSNCILGYEFQIYYAKVSSVFYNQDSCAFGDYWNGNEWQNQTTKSFKNETMTTLLNMDTAYWEQGEVYPVLYPYEKILEIRSEIHKALISDIVPAVTFRVRMEGLAFYIDGLTEGTPVAMFDMAGKLEMKANTGRNSFEYQVKRPGVYILRIGKGLANHRLLLLK
;
A
#
# COMPACT_ATOMS: atom_id res chain seq x y z
N MET A 1 -8.19 -24.72 34.47
CA MET A 1 -9.25 -24.27 33.56
C MET A 1 -10.27 -23.53 34.40
N VAL A 2 -10.24 -22.20 34.40
CA VAL A 2 -11.40 -21.43 34.83
C VAL A 2 -12.11 -21.08 33.53
N ASP A 3 -13.29 -21.66 33.34
CA ASP A 3 -14.21 -21.32 32.27
C ASP A 3 -14.81 -19.95 32.64
N ILE A 4 -14.11 -18.88 32.29
CA ILE A 4 -14.66 -17.53 32.40
C ILE A 4 -15.32 -17.28 31.04
N GLY A 5 -16.62 -17.52 30.96
CA GLY A 5 -17.45 -17.08 29.83
C GLY A 5 -17.53 -15.55 29.68
N GLU A 6 -16.65 -14.79 30.33
CA GLU A 6 -16.62 -13.34 30.32
C GLU A 6 -15.17 -12.82 30.22
N ASN A 7 -14.99 -11.84 29.34
CA ASN A 7 -13.77 -11.06 29.10
C ASN A 7 -13.31 -10.36 30.40
N LEU A 8 -12.04 -9.92 30.52
CA LEU A 8 -11.60 -9.19 31.73
C LEU A 8 -12.48 -7.96 32.00
N PHE A 9 -12.82 -7.22 30.95
CA PHE A 9 -13.78 -6.13 31.00
C PHE A 9 -14.94 -6.36 30.04
N GLY A 10 -16.17 -6.19 30.50
CA GLY A 10 -17.32 -6.13 29.59
C GLY A 10 -17.23 -4.90 28.68
N VAL A 11 -17.11 -3.70 29.26
CA VAL A 11 -17.09 -2.44 28.52
C VAL A 11 -16.04 -1.50 29.11
N ILE A 12 -15.16 -0.96 28.27
CA ILE A 12 -14.31 0.17 28.61
C ILE A 12 -15.05 1.43 28.18
N GLN A 13 -15.56 2.18 29.16
CA GLN A 13 -16.40 3.36 28.92
C GLN A 13 -15.60 4.57 28.41
N LYS A 14 -16.29 5.54 27.83
CA LYS A 14 -15.69 6.81 27.40
C LYS A 14 -15.02 7.51 28.60
N GLY A 15 -13.76 7.91 28.41
CA GLY A 15 -12.93 8.52 29.47
C GLY A 15 -12.22 7.51 30.38
N ALA A 16 -12.56 6.22 30.31
CA ALA A 16 -11.80 5.17 30.99
C ALA A 16 -10.48 4.89 30.26
N ARG A 17 -9.47 4.46 31.03
CA ARG A 17 -8.13 4.15 30.54
C ARG A 17 -7.68 2.82 31.10
N VAL A 18 -7.26 1.91 30.23
CA VAL A 18 -6.62 0.64 30.58
C VAL A 18 -5.21 0.71 30.04
N GLU A 19 -4.22 0.73 30.93
CA GLU A 19 -2.82 0.93 30.53
C GLU A 19 -1.87 -0.04 31.21
N ASN A 20 -0.88 -0.52 30.46
CA ASN A 20 0.20 -1.39 30.96
C ASN A 20 -0.32 -2.70 31.56
N VAL A 21 -1.33 -3.29 30.91
CA VAL A 21 -1.97 -4.55 31.34
C VAL A 21 -1.61 -5.67 30.38
N GLY A 22 -1.03 -6.74 30.91
CA GLY A 22 -0.85 -8.02 30.21
C GLY A 22 -1.80 -9.06 30.77
N ILE A 23 -2.50 -9.80 29.91
CA ILE A 23 -3.39 -10.88 30.34
C ILE A 23 -3.21 -12.14 29.51
N ARG A 24 -3.37 -13.29 30.15
CA ARG A 24 -3.50 -14.58 29.50
C ARG A 24 -4.85 -15.18 29.84
N ALA A 25 -5.72 -15.37 28.86
CA ALA A 25 -7.05 -15.93 29.06
C ALA A 25 -7.49 -16.79 27.87
N PHE A 26 -8.41 -17.70 28.13
CA PHE A 26 -9.05 -18.54 27.11
C PHE A 26 -10.53 -18.20 27.15
N VAL A 27 -11.00 -17.44 26.16
CA VAL A 27 -12.35 -16.90 26.12
C VAL A 27 -13.08 -17.51 24.94
N SER A 28 -14.20 -18.18 25.22
CA SER A 28 -15.08 -18.72 24.18
C SER A 28 -16.52 -18.32 24.41
N SER A 29 -17.27 -17.98 23.36
CA SER A 29 -18.71 -17.73 23.45
C SER A 29 -19.43 -18.36 22.26
N GLN A 30 -20.59 -18.95 22.53
CA GLN A 30 -21.51 -19.42 21.47
C GLN A 30 -22.29 -18.26 20.84
N TYR A 31 -22.18 -17.06 21.39
CA TYR A 31 -22.91 -15.87 20.94
C TYR A 31 -22.03 -14.62 20.89
N GLY A 32 -22.07 -13.93 19.76
CA GLY A 32 -21.66 -12.53 19.63
C GLY A 32 -20.17 -12.22 19.82
N THR A 33 -19.93 -10.97 20.21
CA THR A 33 -18.64 -10.26 20.26
C THR A 33 -17.72 -10.75 21.37
N ILE A 34 -16.44 -10.97 21.05
CA ILE A 34 -15.40 -11.41 22.00
C ILE A 34 -14.13 -10.57 21.83
N GLY A 35 -13.51 -10.21 22.96
CA GLY A 35 -12.15 -9.73 23.01
C GLY A 35 -11.49 -10.18 24.30
N VAL A 36 -10.25 -10.69 24.26
CA VAL A 36 -9.61 -11.24 25.47
C VAL A 36 -9.58 -10.20 26.60
N LEU A 37 -9.27 -8.93 26.27
CA LEU A 37 -9.25 -7.84 27.22
C LEU A 37 -10.63 -7.24 27.46
N ALA A 38 -11.36 -6.88 26.39
CA ALA A 38 -12.69 -6.32 26.54
C ALA A 38 -13.66 -6.66 25.41
N LYS A 39 -14.97 -6.66 25.69
CA LYS A 39 -15.97 -6.84 24.63
C LYS A 39 -16.15 -5.58 23.79
N TYR A 40 -16.27 -4.43 24.45
CA TYR A 40 -16.43 -3.12 23.81
C TYR A 40 -15.42 -2.12 24.37
N ASN A 41 -14.79 -1.34 23.48
CA ASN A 41 -13.94 -0.22 23.85
C ASN A 41 -14.51 1.11 23.34
N TYR A 42 -14.79 2.03 24.25
CA TYR A 42 -15.11 3.44 23.99
C TYR A 42 -14.08 4.40 24.63
N GLY A 43 -13.07 3.86 25.32
CA GLY A 43 -12.05 4.59 26.05
C GLY A 43 -10.67 4.46 25.42
N LEU A 44 -9.63 4.44 26.25
CA LEU A 44 -8.25 4.24 25.85
C LEU A 44 -7.74 2.88 26.33
N ILE A 45 -7.20 2.09 25.41
CA ILE A 45 -6.36 0.93 25.70
C ILE A 45 -4.94 1.29 25.24
N LYS A 46 -3.96 1.22 26.14
CA LYS A 46 -2.59 1.62 25.82
C LYS A 46 -1.54 0.72 26.44
N LYS A 47 -0.54 0.27 25.65
CA LYS A 47 0.52 -0.61 26.16
C LYS A 47 -0.02 -1.88 26.80
N CYS A 48 -1.08 -2.44 26.23
CA CYS A 48 -1.69 -3.67 26.73
C CYS A 48 -1.34 -4.85 25.82
N HIS A 49 -1.36 -6.06 26.38
CA HIS A 49 -1.21 -7.26 25.58
C HIS A 49 -2.04 -8.44 26.07
N THR A 50 -2.30 -9.35 25.14
CA THR A 50 -3.14 -10.52 25.35
C THR A 50 -2.46 -11.80 24.86
N GLU A 51 -2.59 -12.87 25.63
CA GLU A 51 -2.17 -14.24 25.34
C GLU A 51 -3.35 -15.21 25.55
N GLY A 52 -3.25 -16.43 25.02
CA GLY A 52 -4.26 -17.48 25.17
C GLY A 52 -5.11 -17.63 23.91
N SER A 53 -6.44 -17.60 24.03
CA SER A 53 -7.35 -17.74 22.88
C SER A 53 -8.64 -16.94 23.00
N ALA A 54 -9.18 -16.52 21.85
CA ALA A 54 -10.52 -15.97 21.70
C ALA A 54 -11.26 -16.73 20.59
N GLU A 55 -12.39 -17.36 20.93
CA GLU A 55 -13.15 -18.18 19.99
C GLU A 55 -14.65 -17.86 20.02
N GLY A 56 -15.24 -17.49 18.89
CA GLY A 56 -16.68 -17.28 18.81
C GLY A 56 -17.19 -16.98 17.41
N PRO A 57 -18.51 -16.78 17.25
CA PRO A 57 -19.11 -16.64 15.93
C PRO A 57 -18.76 -15.32 15.23
N THR A 58 -18.87 -14.18 15.92
CA THR A 58 -18.87 -12.85 15.27
C THR A 58 -18.16 -11.76 16.07
N TYR A 59 -17.42 -10.86 15.42
CA TYR A 59 -16.71 -9.73 16.04
C TYR A 59 -15.72 -10.19 17.11
N ILE A 60 -14.73 -10.96 16.67
CA ILE A 60 -13.73 -11.57 17.55
C ILE A 60 -12.43 -10.81 17.37
N GLY A 61 -11.90 -10.26 18.46
CA GLY A 61 -10.58 -9.63 18.50
C GLY A 61 -9.67 -10.25 19.54
N GLY A 62 -8.37 -10.27 19.30
CA GLY A 62 -7.42 -10.71 20.33
C GLY A 62 -7.32 -9.74 21.51
N ILE A 63 -7.64 -8.45 21.34
CA ILE A 63 -7.74 -7.48 22.44
C ILE A 63 -9.21 -7.10 22.70
N VAL A 64 -9.91 -6.58 21.69
CA VAL A 64 -11.30 -6.13 21.80
C VAL A 64 -12.19 -6.74 20.75
N GLY A 65 -13.44 -7.06 21.07
CA GLY A 65 -14.37 -7.47 20.02
C GLY A 65 -14.79 -6.29 19.15
N ARG A 66 -15.24 -5.18 19.76
CA ARG A 66 -15.58 -3.93 19.06
C ARG A 66 -14.83 -2.72 19.60
N ASN A 67 -14.29 -1.91 18.69
CA ASN A 67 -13.56 -0.70 18.99
C ASN A 67 -14.27 0.56 18.46
N GLU A 68 -14.59 1.46 19.37
CA GLU A 68 -15.10 2.83 19.17
C GLU A 68 -14.24 3.85 19.95
N GLY A 69 -13.10 3.40 20.48
CA GLY A 69 -12.14 4.20 21.24
C GLY A 69 -10.76 4.19 20.60
N ALA A 70 -9.74 4.42 21.41
CA ALA A 70 -8.34 4.38 20.99
C ALA A 70 -7.63 3.14 21.53
N ILE A 71 -6.88 2.47 20.65
CA ILE A 71 -5.93 1.40 20.98
C ILE A 71 -4.56 1.87 20.50
N ASP A 72 -3.61 1.98 21.42
CA ASP A 72 -2.27 2.49 21.12
C ASP A 72 -1.19 1.58 21.71
N SER A 73 -0.16 1.31 20.92
CA SER A 73 1.04 0.60 21.38
C SER A 73 0.73 -0.74 22.05
N SER A 74 -0.28 -1.47 21.55
CA SER A 74 -0.79 -2.70 22.17
C SER A 74 -0.64 -3.90 21.24
N TYR A 75 -0.59 -5.12 21.76
CA TYR A 75 -0.35 -6.28 20.91
C TYR A 75 -1.08 -7.55 21.33
N ASN A 76 -1.32 -8.42 20.35
CA ASN A 76 -1.96 -9.70 20.56
C ASN A 76 -1.01 -10.86 20.23
N GLU A 77 -0.88 -11.79 21.16
CA GLU A 77 -0.29 -13.13 20.95
C GLU A 77 -1.33 -14.25 21.14
N ALA A 78 -2.59 -13.94 21.49
CA ALA A 78 -3.66 -14.93 21.60
C ALA A 78 -4.13 -15.41 20.22
N SER A 79 -4.45 -16.70 20.08
CA SER A 79 -5.07 -17.21 18.86
C SER A 79 -6.51 -16.72 18.76
N VAL A 80 -6.92 -16.21 17.60
CA VAL A 80 -8.26 -15.66 17.38
C VAL A 80 -8.98 -16.49 16.33
N SER A 81 -10.11 -17.09 16.70
CA SER A 81 -10.89 -17.99 15.85
C SER A 81 -12.34 -17.52 15.75
N GLY A 82 -12.88 -17.45 14.54
CA GLY A 82 -14.29 -17.15 14.35
C GLY A 82 -14.78 -17.17 12.90
N SER A 83 -16.06 -16.83 12.71
CA SER A 83 -16.74 -17.00 11.41
C SER A 83 -16.99 -15.69 10.67
N LEU A 84 -17.15 -14.57 11.38
CA LEU A 84 -17.52 -13.28 10.81
C LEU A 84 -16.81 -12.14 11.54
N ASN A 85 -16.03 -11.33 10.84
CA ASN A 85 -15.33 -10.16 11.37
C ASN A 85 -14.36 -10.53 12.49
N VAL A 86 -13.23 -11.09 12.10
CA VAL A 86 -12.20 -11.61 13.00
C VAL A 86 -10.91 -10.83 12.80
N GLY A 87 -10.38 -10.25 13.88
CA GLY A 87 -9.15 -9.49 13.86
C GLY A 87 -8.17 -9.92 14.93
N GLY A 88 -6.87 -9.84 14.67
CA GLY A 88 -5.87 -10.10 15.71
C GLY A 88 -5.94 -9.12 16.88
N ILE A 89 -6.32 -7.86 16.66
CA ILE A 89 -6.53 -6.86 17.72
C ILE A 89 -8.02 -6.60 17.95
N ALA A 90 -8.76 -6.29 16.89
CA ALA A 90 -10.16 -5.91 16.97
C ALA A 90 -11.05 -6.67 15.99
N GLY A 91 -12.18 -7.22 16.42
CA GLY A 91 -13.14 -7.80 15.46
C GLY A 91 -13.70 -6.75 14.49
N GLU A 92 -14.13 -5.61 15.02
CA GLU A 92 -14.65 -4.46 14.27
C GLU A 92 -14.15 -3.14 14.87
N SER A 93 -13.78 -2.18 14.01
CA SER A 93 -13.47 -0.79 14.41
C SER A 93 -14.38 0.21 13.68
N ARG A 94 -15.08 1.07 14.42
CA ARG A 94 -16.09 1.99 13.88
C ARG A 94 -15.65 3.44 13.85
N SER A 95 -16.53 4.31 13.37
CA SER A 95 -16.26 5.73 13.12
C SER A 95 -15.71 6.43 14.36
N GLY A 96 -14.57 7.10 14.19
CA GLY A 96 -13.86 7.80 15.26
C GLY A 96 -12.93 6.92 16.10
N ALA A 97 -12.91 5.61 15.87
CA ALA A 97 -11.95 4.71 16.49
C ALA A 97 -10.54 4.88 15.89
N SER A 98 -9.53 4.57 16.70
CA SER A 98 -8.13 4.46 16.24
C SER A 98 -7.49 3.20 16.78
N ILE A 99 -6.70 2.54 15.94
CA ILE A 99 -5.67 1.59 16.33
C ILE A 99 -4.36 2.16 15.81
N SER A 100 -3.32 2.18 16.66
CA SER A 100 -2.02 2.72 16.25
C SER A 100 -0.88 2.06 16.98
N HIS A 101 0.27 1.96 16.30
CA HIS A 101 1.51 1.37 16.80
C HIS A 101 1.31 -0.02 17.42
N SER A 102 0.29 -0.76 16.95
CA SER A 102 -0.17 -2.00 17.54
C SER A 102 0.11 -3.15 16.59
N TYR A 103 0.28 -4.35 17.12
CA TYR A 103 0.64 -5.49 16.29
C TYR A 103 0.04 -6.81 16.71
N ASN A 104 -0.12 -7.67 15.71
CA ASN A 104 -0.60 -9.02 15.92
C ASN A 104 0.48 -10.06 15.60
N LYS A 105 0.59 -11.05 16.48
CA LYS A 105 1.42 -12.25 16.33
C LYS A 105 0.61 -13.52 16.57
N GLY A 106 -0.58 -13.42 17.17
CA GLY A 106 -1.49 -14.54 17.32
C GLY A 106 -2.16 -14.90 15.99
N ASN A 107 -2.25 -16.20 15.70
CA ASN A 107 -2.90 -16.67 14.48
C ASN A 107 -4.37 -16.23 14.43
N VAL A 108 -4.82 -15.82 13.25
CA VAL A 108 -6.23 -15.50 12.98
C VAL A 108 -6.78 -16.59 12.05
N HIS A 109 -7.80 -17.32 12.52
CA HIS A 109 -8.28 -18.55 11.89
C HIS A 109 -9.79 -18.49 11.63
N TYR A 110 -10.20 -18.95 10.45
CA TYR A 110 -11.61 -19.14 10.11
C TYR A 110 -12.18 -20.37 10.78
N VAL A 111 -13.31 -20.23 11.47
CA VAL A 111 -14.10 -21.37 11.94
C VAL A 111 -15.52 -21.18 11.43
N ASP A 112 -16.04 -22.19 10.75
CA ASP A 112 -17.42 -22.18 10.24
C ASP A 112 -18.42 -22.32 11.41
N TRP A 113 -18.95 -21.19 11.86
CA TRP A 113 -19.97 -21.10 12.90
C TRP A 113 -21.35 -20.73 12.35
N ASP A 114 -21.39 -20.09 11.19
CA ASP A 114 -22.61 -19.63 10.55
C ASP A 114 -22.46 -19.64 9.01
N LYS A 115 -23.45 -20.26 8.36
CA LYS A 115 -23.59 -20.33 6.89
C LYS A 115 -24.23 -19.06 6.30
N ALA A 116 -24.37 -18.01 7.10
CA ALA A 116 -24.85 -16.72 6.62
C ALA A 116 -23.95 -16.18 5.48
N ASN A 117 -24.59 -15.69 4.41
CA ASN A 117 -23.96 -15.17 3.19
C ASN A 117 -23.45 -13.72 3.33
N ASP A 118 -23.16 -13.26 4.55
CA ASP A 118 -22.68 -11.89 4.76
C ASP A 118 -21.22 -11.74 4.33
N ARG A 119 -20.84 -10.54 3.88
CA ARG A 119 -19.43 -10.22 3.61
C ARG A 119 -18.62 -10.38 4.89
N LYS A 120 -17.62 -11.27 4.88
CA LYS A 120 -16.80 -11.57 6.06
C LYS A 120 -15.46 -10.84 5.97
N GLY A 121 -15.02 -10.22 7.06
CA GLY A 121 -13.70 -9.58 7.15
C GLY A 121 -12.76 -10.36 8.06
N PHE A 122 -11.58 -10.72 7.56
CA PHE A 122 -10.51 -11.35 8.34
C PHE A 122 -9.25 -10.51 8.23
N GLY A 123 -8.80 -9.95 9.35
CA GLY A 123 -7.67 -9.03 9.40
C GLY A 123 -6.62 -9.44 10.42
N GLY A 124 -5.34 -9.25 10.11
CA GLY A 124 -4.31 -9.46 11.12
C GLY A 124 -4.42 -8.45 12.26
N ILE A 125 -4.88 -7.22 12.00
CA ILE A 125 -5.17 -6.22 13.04
C ILE A 125 -6.67 -6.12 13.30
N ALA A 126 -7.49 -5.84 12.29
CA ALA A 126 -8.93 -5.78 12.46
C ALA A 126 -9.72 -6.49 11.38
N GLY A 127 -10.75 -7.25 11.78
CA GLY A 127 -11.59 -7.98 10.84
C GLY A 127 -12.30 -7.03 9.88
N THR A 128 -12.98 -6.04 10.44
CA THR A 128 -13.65 -4.99 9.66
C THR A 128 -13.43 -3.59 10.22
N CYS A 129 -13.53 -2.60 9.33
CA CYS A 129 -13.51 -1.19 9.71
C CYS A 129 -14.61 -0.38 9.00
N SER A 130 -15.11 0.65 9.67
CA SER A 130 -16.00 1.66 9.08
C SER A 130 -15.69 3.03 9.67
N GLY A 131 -15.02 3.91 8.93
CA GLY A 131 -14.64 5.24 9.42
C GLY A 131 -13.55 5.28 10.50
N ALA A 132 -12.78 4.20 10.66
CA ALA A 132 -11.71 4.09 11.66
C ALA A 132 -10.30 4.37 11.07
N SER A 133 -9.33 4.66 11.94
CA SER A 133 -7.94 4.93 11.57
C SER A 133 -6.97 3.87 12.08
N PHE A 134 -6.01 3.49 11.24
CA PHE A 134 -4.96 2.50 11.49
C PHE A 134 -3.63 3.12 11.08
N ILE A 135 -2.72 3.28 12.04
CA ILE A 135 -1.48 4.06 11.85
C ILE A 135 -0.29 3.35 12.49
N GLY A 136 0.68 2.96 11.67
CA GLY A 136 1.90 2.31 12.18
C GLY A 136 1.66 0.92 12.74
N ASP A 137 0.55 0.28 12.35
CA ASP A 137 0.18 -1.05 12.81
C ASP A 137 0.79 -2.14 11.92
N TYR A 138 1.05 -3.32 12.49
CA TYR A 138 1.65 -4.39 11.70
C TYR A 138 1.27 -5.80 12.10
N ASN A 139 1.25 -6.68 11.12
CA ASN A 139 0.95 -8.09 11.34
C ASN A 139 2.17 -8.98 11.07
N LEU A 140 2.43 -9.85 12.04
CA LEU A 140 3.47 -10.87 12.01
C LEU A 140 2.87 -12.28 11.87
N ALA A 141 1.58 -12.45 12.11
CA ALA A 141 0.93 -13.74 12.13
C ALA A 141 0.54 -14.20 10.72
N ASP A 142 0.60 -15.50 10.48
CA ASP A 142 0.01 -16.07 9.28
C ASP A 142 -1.52 -16.06 9.37
N LEU A 143 -2.17 -15.77 8.25
CA LEU A 143 -3.62 -15.73 8.10
C LEU A 143 -4.06 -16.76 7.05
N GLY A 144 -4.87 -17.71 7.48
CA GLY A 144 -5.38 -18.80 6.65
C GLY A 144 -6.89 -18.98 6.79
N LEU A 145 -7.57 -19.25 5.68
CA LEU A 145 -9.00 -19.62 5.69
C LEU A 145 -9.18 -21.02 5.08
N ASP A 146 -9.69 -21.95 5.87
CA ASP A 146 -10.15 -23.27 5.42
C ASP A 146 -11.64 -23.19 5.05
N SER A 147 -11.98 -22.45 3.99
CA SER A 147 -13.38 -22.31 3.54
C SER A 147 -13.50 -22.38 2.03
N SER A 148 -14.58 -22.97 1.52
CA SER A 148 -14.78 -23.18 0.08
C SER A 148 -15.79 -22.24 -0.58
N GLU A 149 -16.56 -21.41 0.15
CA GLU A 149 -17.80 -20.82 -0.42
C GLU A 149 -18.13 -19.35 -0.07
N HIS A 150 -17.20 -18.50 0.37
CA HIS A 150 -17.60 -17.19 0.90
C HIS A 150 -16.89 -15.97 0.29
N TYR A 151 -17.66 -14.88 0.15
CA TYR A 151 -17.16 -13.53 -0.15
C TYR A 151 -16.44 -12.96 1.07
N ILE A 152 -15.15 -13.21 1.14
CA ILE A 152 -14.31 -12.82 2.27
C ILE A 152 -13.32 -11.75 1.82
N GLY A 153 -13.18 -10.69 2.62
CA GLY A 153 -12.02 -9.81 2.57
C GLY A 153 -10.98 -10.34 3.55
N LEU A 154 -9.82 -10.77 3.04
CA LEU A 154 -8.71 -11.26 3.84
C LEU A 154 -7.53 -10.29 3.71
N GLY A 155 -7.06 -9.73 4.82
CA GLY A 155 -5.87 -8.89 4.76
C GLY A 155 -5.01 -8.84 6.00
N GLY A 156 -3.74 -8.48 5.81
CA GLY A 156 -2.76 -8.54 6.89
C GLY A 156 -3.02 -7.50 7.97
N ILE A 157 -3.60 -6.36 7.61
CA ILE A 157 -4.05 -5.36 8.58
C ILE A 157 -5.57 -5.45 8.71
N LEU A 158 -6.28 -5.33 7.59
CA LEU A 158 -7.73 -5.24 7.56
C LEU A 158 -8.35 -6.28 6.63
N GLY A 159 -9.45 -6.89 7.06
CA GLY A 159 -10.23 -7.78 6.20
C GLY A 159 -11.08 -7.02 5.19
N SER A 160 -12.10 -6.31 5.69
CA SER A 160 -13.01 -5.54 4.85
C SER A 160 -13.45 -4.22 5.48
N GLY A 161 -13.73 -3.18 4.68
CA GLY A 161 -14.24 -1.94 5.27
C GLY A 161 -14.41 -0.75 4.34
N ASP A 162 -15.00 0.31 4.89
CA ASP A 162 -15.33 1.53 4.16
C ASP A 162 -14.88 2.79 4.90
N ASN A 163 -14.42 3.79 4.16
CA ASN A 163 -14.03 5.09 4.69
C ASN A 163 -12.95 5.01 5.80
N CYS A 164 -12.13 3.97 5.79
CA CYS A 164 -11.04 3.79 6.73
C CYS A 164 -9.78 4.54 6.26
N THR A 165 -8.92 4.90 7.20
CA THR A 165 -7.58 5.43 6.90
C THR A 165 -6.54 4.41 7.33
N VAL A 166 -5.73 3.93 6.38
CA VAL A 166 -4.58 3.08 6.64
C VAL A 166 -3.32 3.82 6.25
N ASP A 167 -2.42 4.06 7.20
CA ASP A 167 -1.16 4.77 6.95
C ASP A 167 0.01 4.12 7.68
N SER A 168 1.12 3.96 6.98
CA SER A 168 2.37 3.44 7.56
C SER A 168 2.22 2.04 8.17
N CYS A 169 1.28 1.24 7.67
CA CYS A 169 1.03 -0.11 8.17
C CYS A 169 1.74 -1.16 7.31
N TYR A 170 2.06 -2.31 7.90
CA TYR A 170 2.77 -3.34 7.14
C TYR A 170 2.47 -4.78 7.55
N ASN A 171 2.56 -5.68 6.58
CA ASN A 171 2.36 -7.10 6.78
C ASN A 171 3.64 -7.89 6.47
N LEU A 172 4.05 -8.73 7.42
CA LEU A 172 5.14 -9.69 7.28
C LEU A 172 4.66 -11.15 7.32
N GLY A 173 3.44 -11.40 7.81
CA GLY A 173 2.85 -12.72 7.87
C GLY A 173 2.35 -13.19 6.50
N ASN A 174 2.35 -14.49 6.26
CA ASN A 174 1.80 -15.05 5.04
C ASN A 174 0.27 -15.05 5.10
N ILE A 175 -0.36 -14.73 3.99
CA ILE A 175 -1.81 -14.66 3.88
C ILE A 175 -2.23 -15.57 2.75
N GLY A 176 -3.13 -16.51 3.02
CA GLY A 176 -3.72 -17.22 1.91
C GLY A 176 -4.90 -18.10 2.21
N THR A 177 -5.59 -18.47 1.13
CA THR A 177 -6.71 -19.41 1.16
C THR A 177 -6.89 -20.04 -0.22
N ASP A 178 -7.47 -21.22 -0.24
CA ASP A 178 -7.91 -21.89 -1.47
C ASP A 178 -9.37 -21.53 -1.84
N SER A 179 -10.00 -20.60 -1.11
CA SER A 179 -11.37 -20.13 -1.35
C SER A 179 -11.52 -19.35 -2.66
N GLN A 180 -12.53 -19.71 -3.46
CA GLN A 180 -12.77 -19.14 -4.80
C GLN A 180 -13.41 -17.73 -4.78
N GLY A 181 -13.96 -17.28 -3.66
CA GLY A 181 -14.72 -16.01 -3.56
C GLY A 181 -14.04 -14.90 -2.77
N THR A 182 -12.76 -15.03 -2.41
CA THR A 182 -12.10 -14.18 -1.41
C THR A 182 -11.17 -13.15 -2.05
N SER A 183 -11.42 -11.85 -1.83
CA SER A 183 -10.42 -10.79 -2.13
C SER A 183 -9.31 -10.81 -1.08
N ILE A 184 -8.07 -10.91 -1.51
CA ILE A 184 -6.91 -11.00 -0.62
C ILE A 184 -5.93 -9.86 -0.87
N GLY A 185 -5.60 -9.12 0.18
CA GLY A 185 -4.57 -8.08 0.15
C GLY A 185 -3.56 -8.25 1.28
N GLY A 186 -2.27 -8.00 1.02
CA GLY A 186 -1.27 -7.99 2.09
C GLY A 186 -1.59 -7.00 3.20
N ILE A 187 -2.25 -5.88 2.89
CA ILE A 187 -2.72 -4.89 3.87
C ILE A 187 -4.22 -4.99 4.06
N PHE A 188 -5.00 -5.01 2.98
CA PHE A 188 -6.44 -4.87 3.04
C PHE A 188 -7.14 -5.78 2.02
N GLY A 189 -8.03 -6.67 2.45
CA GLY A 189 -8.74 -7.57 1.53
C GLY A 189 -9.68 -6.84 0.56
N TYR A 190 -10.72 -6.20 1.10
CA TYR A 190 -11.75 -5.51 0.30
C TYR A 190 -12.05 -4.14 0.88
N HIS A 191 -11.97 -3.05 0.11
CA HIS A 191 -12.21 -1.73 0.69
C HIS A 191 -12.74 -0.63 -0.21
N ILE A 192 -13.38 0.37 0.38
CA ILE A 192 -13.63 1.67 -0.26
C ILE A 192 -12.97 2.74 0.60
N ALA A 193 -11.64 2.66 0.66
CA ALA A 193 -10.81 3.37 1.61
C ALA A 193 -9.47 3.78 0.98
N ARG A 194 -8.65 4.48 1.77
CA ARG A 194 -7.32 4.95 1.35
C ARG A 194 -6.21 4.22 2.11
N ILE A 195 -5.27 3.65 1.36
CA ILE A 195 -4.02 3.07 1.86
C ILE A 195 -2.85 3.99 1.49
N ASN A 196 -2.04 4.38 2.47
CA ASN A 196 -0.85 5.20 2.28
C ASN A 196 0.37 4.57 2.95
N HIS A 197 1.56 4.77 2.36
CA HIS A 197 2.85 4.46 2.99
C HIS A 197 2.95 3.04 3.55
N SER A 198 2.21 2.10 2.98
CA SER A 198 2.03 0.76 3.54
C SER A 198 2.71 -0.27 2.66
N TYR A 199 3.12 -1.39 3.25
CA TYR A 199 3.86 -2.39 2.50
C TYR A 199 3.62 -3.82 2.95
N ASN A 200 3.81 -4.73 2.00
CA ASN A 200 3.74 -6.16 2.25
C ASN A 200 5.06 -6.85 1.90
N LYS A 201 5.52 -7.72 2.80
CA LYS A 201 6.62 -8.67 2.55
C LYS A 201 6.21 -10.13 2.75
N GLY A 202 5.02 -10.37 3.30
CA GLY A 202 4.47 -11.71 3.44
C GLY A 202 4.05 -12.29 2.10
N VAL A 203 4.04 -13.62 2.00
CA VAL A 203 3.55 -14.28 0.79
C VAL A 203 2.02 -14.21 0.73
N ILE A 204 1.46 -13.84 -0.41
CA ILE A 204 0.02 -13.76 -0.65
C ILE A 204 -0.42 -14.88 -1.59
N ARG A 205 -1.43 -15.67 -1.21
CA ARG A 205 -1.98 -16.77 -2.02
C ARG A 205 -3.50 -16.77 -2.05
N GLY A 206 -4.10 -16.71 -3.23
CA GLY A 206 -5.56 -16.75 -3.38
C GLY A 206 -6.02 -17.30 -4.72
N LYS A 207 -7.32 -17.17 -4.98
CA LYS A 207 -7.94 -17.59 -6.25
C LYS A 207 -8.57 -16.47 -7.06
N LEU A 208 -9.11 -15.44 -6.43
CA LEU A 208 -9.75 -14.32 -7.11
C LEU A 208 -9.40 -13.00 -6.42
N GLY A 209 -9.06 -11.94 -7.15
CA GLY A 209 -8.84 -10.61 -6.56
C GLY A 209 -7.69 -10.61 -5.56
N VAL A 210 -6.51 -10.96 -6.04
CA VAL A 210 -5.32 -11.16 -5.20
C VAL A 210 -4.31 -10.06 -5.46
N GLY A 211 -4.04 -9.23 -4.45
CA GLY A 211 -3.01 -8.20 -4.52
C GLY A 211 -2.01 -8.21 -3.38
N GLY A 212 -0.79 -7.77 -3.68
CA GLY A 212 0.25 -7.63 -2.66
C GLY A 212 -0.12 -6.63 -1.56
N ILE A 213 -0.93 -5.61 -1.85
CA ILE A 213 -1.40 -4.60 -0.89
C ILE A 213 -2.91 -4.69 -0.68
N SER A 214 -3.68 -4.64 -1.75
CA SER A 214 -5.15 -4.71 -1.69
C SER A 214 -5.69 -5.85 -2.54
N GLY A 215 -6.75 -6.52 -2.10
CA GLY A 215 -7.47 -7.45 -2.97
C GLY A 215 -8.29 -6.72 -4.01
N SER A 216 -9.13 -5.76 -3.59
CA SER A 216 -9.98 -5.00 -4.51
C SER A 216 -10.57 -3.72 -3.94
N ASP A 217 -10.87 -2.79 -4.85
CA ASP A 217 -11.55 -1.49 -4.66
C ASP A 217 -10.77 -0.48 -3.81
N GLY A 218 -10.88 0.82 -4.14
CA GLY A 218 -10.36 1.93 -3.32
C GLY A 218 -9.19 2.70 -3.93
N SER A 219 -8.26 3.14 -3.08
CA SER A 219 -7.10 3.92 -3.54
C SER A 219 -5.84 3.65 -2.73
N ILE A 220 -4.74 3.44 -3.45
CA ILE A 220 -3.42 3.08 -2.92
C ILE A 220 -2.41 4.14 -3.33
N TYR A 221 -1.71 4.68 -2.35
CA TYR A 221 -0.70 5.72 -2.55
C TYR A 221 0.61 5.34 -1.90
N THR A 222 1.73 5.55 -2.59
CA THR A 222 3.08 5.47 -2.00
C THR A 222 3.29 4.18 -1.21
N SER A 223 2.82 3.07 -1.78
CA SER A 223 2.79 1.77 -1.11
C SER A 223 3.48 0.75 -1.99
N TYR A 224 4.01 -0.30 -1.38
CA TYR A 224 4.85 -1.23 -2.14
C TYR A 224 4.79 -2.66 -1.67
N ASN A 225 4.97 -3.57 -2.63
CA ASN A 225 4.99 -5.00 -2.37
C ASN A 225 6.37 -5.60 -2.70
N GLU A 226 6.92 -6.29 -1.70
CA GLU A 226 8.11 -7.14 -1.82
C GLU A 226 7.79 -8.62 -1.55
N GLY A 227 6.56 -8.94 -1.15
CA GLY A 227 6.09 -10.30 -0.90
C GLY A 227 5.57 -10.99 -2.17
N PRO A 228 5.98 -12.24 -2.47
CA PRO A 228 5.46 -12.98 -3.62
C PRO A 228 3.92 -13.08 -3.63
N VAL A 229 3.31 -12.90 -4.80
CA VAL A 229 1.85 -12.98 -4.99
C VAL A 229 1.51 -14.14 -5.92
N TYR A 230 0.61 -15.01 -5.46
CA TYR A 230 0.09 -16.15 -6.21
C TYR A 230 -1.44 -16.09 -6.25
N GLY A 231 -2.03 -16.07 -7.44
CA GLY A 231 -3.48 -16.00 -7.62
C GLY A 231 -4.01 -16.95 -8.70
N GLY A 232 -5.33 -16.98 -8.87
CA GLY A 232 -5.99 -17.56 -10.05
C GLY A 232 -6.34 -16.44 -11.02
N ASP A 233 -7.39 -15.70 -10.71
CA ASP A 233 -7.93 -14.60 -11.51
C ASP A 233 -7.77 -13.25 -10.78
N LEU A 234 -7.65 -12.15 -11.54
CA LEU A 234 -7.47 -10.78 -11.07
C LEU A 234 -6.27 -10.67 -10.10
N VAL A 235 -5.06 -10.84 -10.63
CA VAL A 235 -3.85 -10.97 -9.81
C VAL A 235 -2.90 -9.80 -10.06
N GLY A 236 -2.61 -9.01 -9.03
CA GLY A 236 -1.68 -7.89 -9.13
C GLY A 236 -0.60 -7.85 -8.07
N GLY A 237 0.56 -7.30 -8.40
CA GLY A 237 1.61 -7.06 -7.40
C GLY A 237 1.21 -6.04 -6.33
N ILE A 238 0.31 -5.11 -6.63
CA ILE A 238 -0.22 -4.12 -5.68
C ILE A 238 -1.71 -4.36 -5.40
N SER A 239 -2.55 -4.43 -6.44
CA SER A 239 -4.00 -4.63 -6.31
C SER A 239 -4.50 -5.77 -7.20
N GLY A 240 -5.44 -6.57 -6.71
CA GLY A 240 -6.13 -7.54 -7.56
C GLY A 240 -7.04 -6.86 -8.58
N SER A 241 -7.90 -5.92 -8.15
CA SER A 241 -8.78 -5.18 -9.08
C SER A 241 -9.27 -3.81 -8.59
N GLY A 242 -9.50 -2.90 -9.53
CA GLY A 242 -10.36 -1.72 -9.35
C GLY A 242 -9.79 -0.56 -8.51
N ASP A 243 -8.56 -0.66 -8.00
CA ASP A 243 -7.92 0.39 -7.22
C ASP A 243 -7.33 1.51 -8.08
N LEU A 244 -7.45 2.76 -7.61
CA LEU A 244 -6.55 3.85 -8.04
C LEU A 244 -5.15 3.61 -7.44
N ILE A 245 -4.13 3.46 -8.28
CA ILE A 245 -2.75 3.20 -7.85
C ILE A 245 -1.86 4.40 -8.20
N ILE A 246 -1.28 5.03 -7.18
CA ILE A 246 -0.42 6.20 -7.35
C ILE A 246 0.91 6.01 -6.62
N ALA A 247 2.02 6.34 -7.27
CA ALA A 247 3.35 6.36 -6.67
C ALA A 247 3.74 5.04 -5.98
N SER A 248 3.28 3.91 -6.50
CA SER A 248 3.38 2.61 -5.84
C SER A 248 4.16 1.62 -6.69
N TYR A 249 4.75 0.60 -6.06
CA TYR A 249 5.61 -0.31 -6.81
C TYR A 249 5.61 -1.74 -6.31
N ASN A 250 5.84 -2.66 -7.24
CA ASN A 250 6.04 -4.06 -6.95
C ASN A 250 7.45 -4.50 -7.36
N THR A 251 8.15 -5.19 -6.47
CA THR A 251 9.44 -5.85 -6.78
C THR A 251 9.38 -7.36 -6.68
N ALA A 252 8.26 -7.90 -6.19
CA ALA A 252 8.08 -9.32 -5.97
C ALA A 252 7.56 -10.04 -7.21
N PRO A 253 7.80 -11.36 -7.37
CA PRO A 253 7.16 -12.11 -8.44
C PRO A 253 5.64 -12.15 -8.26
N VAL A 254 4.92 -12.00 -9.37
CA VAL A 254 3.46 -12.13 -9.47
C VAL A 254 3.15 -13.30 -10.38
N VAL A 255 2.39 -14.28 -9.88
CA VAL A 255 2.03 -15.49 -10.61
C VAL A 255 0.51 -15.68 -10.54
N GLY A 256 -0.16 -15.77 -11.69
CA GLY A 256 -1.61 -15.99 -11.78
C GLY A 256 -1.98 -16.96 -12.90
N GLU A 257 -3.29 -17.12 -13.13
CA GLU A 257 -3.88 -17.85 -14.25
C GLU A 257 -4.44 -16.84 -15.27
N GLU A 258 -5.37 -15.98 -14.87
CA GLU A 258 -6.02 -14.96 -15.72
C GLU A 258 -5.88 -13.54 -15.13
N ASP A 259 -5.92 -12.53 -16.01
CA ASP A 259 -5.84 -11.09 -15.67
C ASP A 259 -4.71 -10.78 -14.68
N VAL A 260 -3.47 -11.00 -15.14
CA VAL A 260 -2.27 -10.93 -14.30
C VAL A 260 -1.46 -9.69 -14.63
N GLY A 261 -1.32 -8.78 -13.67
CA GLY A 261 -0.52 -7.56 -13.79
C GLY A 261 0.62 -7.46 -12.79
N GLY A 262 1.72 -6.84 -13.18
CA GLY A 262 2.79 -6.50 -12.24
C GLY A 262 2.35 -5.53 -11.13
N LEU A 263 1.32 -4.70 -11.38
CA LEU A 263 0.72 -3.81 -10.39
C LEU A 263 -0.76 -4.12 -10.14
N SER A 264 -1.57 -4.19 -11.19
CA SER A 264 -3.04 -4.39 -11.10
C SER A 264 -3.48 -5.60 -11.91
N GLY A 265 -4.26 -6.52 -11.34
CA GLY A 265 -4.85 -7.60 -12.13
C GLY A 265 -5.81 -7.06 -13.20
N SER A 266 -6.80 -6.28 -12.77
CA SER A 266 -7.73 -5.59 -13.66
C SER A 266 -8.05 -4.15 -13.26
N GLY A 267 -8.06 -3.26 -14.24
CA GLY A 267 -8.60 -1.91 -14.15
C GLY A 267 -7.83 -0.96 -13.23
N GLY A 268 -8.48 0.18 -12.95
CA GLY A 268 -7.97 1.24 -12.07
C GLY A 268 -7.10 2.27 -12.79
N ASP A 269 -7.17 3.53 -12.37
CA ASP A 269 -6.20 4.54 -12.82
C ASP A 269 -4.84 4.22 -12.21
N ILE A 270 -3.79 4.19 -13.02
CA ILE A 270 -2.43 3.88 -12.56
C ILE A 270 -1.51 5.01 -12.97
N SER A 271 -0.86 5.62 -11.98
CA SER A 271 0.11 6.69 -12.23
C SER A 271 1.36 6.61 -11.37
N PHE A 272 2.50 7.02 -11.94
CA PHE A 272 3.77 7.13 -11.23
C PHE A 272 4.23 5.84 -10.55
N SER A 273 3.88 4.71 -11.15
CA SER A 273 3.99 3.41 -10.50
C SER A 273 4.76 2.44 -11.38
N TYR A 274 5.44 1.48 -10.77
CA TYR A 274 6.33 0.62 -11.54
C TYR A 274 6.44 -0.80 -11.03
N ASN A 275 6.69 -1.72 -11.96
CA ASN A 275 6.93 -3.12 -11.66
C ASN A 275 8.37 -3.52 -12.01
N LEU A 276 9.06 -4.09 -11.03
CA LEU A 276 10.37 -4.73 -11.21
C LEU A 276 10.28 -6.26 -11.13
N GLY A 277 9.20 -6.78 -10.53
CA GLY A 277 9.00 -8.21 -10.33
C GLY A 277 8.62 -8.94 -11.62
N THR A 278 8.98 -10.21 -11.73
CA THR A 278 8.54 -11.04 -12.86
C THR A 278 7.03 -11.27 -12.80
N VAL A 279 6.35 -11.18 -13.94
CA VAL A 279 4.91 -11.44 -14.07
C VAL A 279 4.71 -12.70 -14.89
N THR A 280 4.02 -13.70 -14.34
CA THR A 280 3.72 -14.97 -15.01
C THR A 280 2.22 -15.26 -14.94
N GLY A 281 1.58 -15.51 -16.07
CA GLY A 281 0.16 -15.91 -16.13
C GLY A 281 -0.14 -16.86 -17.27
N GLU A 282 -1.40 -17.23 -17.47
CA GLU A 282 -1.87 -17.99 -18.65
C GLU A 282 -2.46 -17.05 -19.70
N THR A 283 -3.49 -16.28 -19.35
CA THR A 283 -4.20 -15.36 -20.26
C THR A 283 -4.23 -13.92 -19.72
N PHE A 284 -4.17 -12.92 -20.61
CA PHE A 284 -4.22 -11.49 -20.28
C PHE A 284 -3.15 -11.08 -19.26
N VAL A 285 -1.89 -11.20 -19.68
CA VAL A 285 -0.74 -10.96 -18.81
C VAL A 285 -0.06 -9.65 -19.19
N GLY A 286 0.05 -8.72 -18.24
CA GLY A 286 0.68 -7.42 -18.44
C GLY A 286 1.80 -7.14 -17.45
N GLY A 287 2.87 -6.49 -17.91
CA GLY A 287 3.93 -6.01 -17.01
C GLY A 287 3.45 -4.99 -15.97
N ILE A 288 2.36 -4.26 -16.25
CA ILE A 288 1.73 -3.32 -15.32
C ILE A 288 0.31 -3.75 -14.98
N ALA A 289 -0.54 -3.99 -15.98
CA ALA A 289 -1.92 -4.42 -15.75
C ALA A 289 -2.34 -5.58 -16.66
N GLY A 290 -3.10 -6.54 -16.14
CA GLY A 290 -3.64 -7.65 -16.93
C GLY A 290 -4.70 -7.17 -17.92
N ASP A 291 -5.90 -6.88 -17.42
CA ASP A 291 -7.01 -6.27 -18.18
C ASP A 291 -7.15 -4.78 -17.83
N TYR A 292 -7.29 -3.92 -18.83
CA TYR A 292 -7.35 -2.48 -18.66
C TYR A 292 -8.52 -1.84 -19.41
N ARG A 293 -9.54 -1.39 -18.66
CA ARG A 293 -10.80 -0.87 -19.21
C ARG A 293 -11.17 0.49 -18.60
N LYS A 294 -11.55 1.46 -19.46
CA LYS A 294 -12.04 2.81 -19.11
C LYS A 294 -11.22 3.57 -18.05
N SER A 295 -9.90 3.44 -18.10
CA SER A 295 -8.99 4.01 -17.09
C SER A 295 -7.75 4.68 -17.73
N ASP A 296 -7.01 5.45 -16.94
CA ASP A 296 -5.77 6.12 -17.36
C ASP A 296 -4.50 5.49 -16.79
N LEU A 297 -3.64 5.00 -17.68
CA LEU A 297 -2.30 4.50 -17.36
C LEU A 297 -1.26 5.52 -17.80
N MET A 298 -0.59 6.15 -16.83
CA MET A 298 0.36 7.21 -17.11
C MET A 298 1.60 7.13 -16.25
N HIS A 299 2.74 7.59 -16.76
CA HIS A 299 3.96 7.71 -15.94
C HIS A 299 4.35 6.40 -15.22
N ALA A 300 4.17 5.27 -15.90
CA ALA A 300 4.39 3.95 -15.32
C ALA A 300 5.35 3.13 -16.18
N TYR A 301 6.09 2.21 -15.55
CA TYR A 301 7.05 1.40 -16.30
C TYR A 301 7.23 0.00 -15.75
N ASN A 302 7.51 -0.93 -16.65
CA ASN A 302 7.81 -2.32 -16.33
C ASN A 302 9.27 -2.64 -16.67
N ILE A 303 9.99 -3.24 -15.73
CA ILE A 303 11.33 -3.83 -15.94
C ILE A 303 11.29 -5.35 -15.83
N GLY A 304 10.36 -5.89 -15.05
CA GLY A 304 10.21 -7.33 -14.85
C GLY A 304 9.90 -8.08 -16.13
N ALA A 305 10.43 -9.30 -16.26
CA ALA A 305 10.06 -10.18 -17.38
C ALA A 305 8.57 -10.54 -17.29
N VAL A 306 7.89 -10.54 -18.44
CA VAL A 306 6.47 -10.87 -18.57
C VAL A 306 6.33 -12.16 -19.38
N LYS A 307 5.70 -13.17 -18.79
CA LYS A 307 5.50 -14.49 -19.41
C LYS A 307 4.04 -14.90 -19.33
N GLY A 308 3.48 -15.39 -20.44
CA GLY A 308 2.22 -16.12 -20.39
C GLY A 308 1.98 -17.04 -21.56
N ASP A 309 0.78 -17.58 -21.69
CA ASP A 309 0.42 -18.46 -22.78
C ASP A 309 -0.28 -17.73 -23.93
N SER A 310 -1.23 -16.84 -23.60
CA SER A 310 -2.05 -16.11 -24.58
C SER A 310 -2.26 -14.65 -24.17
N ILE A 311 -2.13 -13.72 -25.12
CA ILE A 311 -2.39 -12.28 -24.94
C ILE A 311 -1.49 -11.69 -23.83
N VAL A 312 -0.22 -11.51 -24.19
CA VAL A 312 0.81 -11.02 -23.26
C VAL A 312 1.34 -9.66 -23.72
N GLY A 313 1.21 -8.64 -22.88
CA GLY A 313 1.73 -7.31 -23.13
C GLY A 313 2.85 -6.91 -22.16
N GLY A 314 3.86 -6.22 -22.65
CA GLY A 314 4.91 -5.68 -21.77
C GLY A 314 4.42 -4.60 -20.80
N ILE A 315 3.30 -3.94 -21.10
CA ILE A 315 2.65 -2.97 -20.22
C ILE A 315 1.25 -3.46 -19.83
N VAL A 316 0.38 -3.72 -20.81
CA VAL A 316 -1.00 -4.15 -20.58
C VAL A 316 -1.31 -5.41 -21.38
N GLY A 317 -1.91 -6.42 -20.75
CA GLY A 317 -2.35 -7.64 -21.42
C GLY A 317 -3.47 -7.37 -22.42
N GLU A 318 -4.67 -7.07 -21.94
CA GLU A 318 -5.80 -6.61 -22.74
C GLU A 318 -6.11 -5.14 -22.45
N ARG A 319 -6.32 -4.36 -23.52
CA ARG A 319 -6.91 -3.02 -23.43
C ARG A 319 -8.28 -3.01 -24.10
N ALA A 320 -9.29 -2.53 -23.38
CA ALA A 320 -10.60 -2.26 -23.95
C ALA A 320 -11.08 -0.83 -23.65
N TYR A 321 -11.87 -0.25 -24.58
CA TYR A 321 -12.67 1.00 -24.45
C TYR A 321 -11.95 2.25 -23.90
N ASP A 322 -11.89 3.37 -24.65
CA ASP A 322 -11.54 4.77 -24.21
C ASP A 322 -10.34 4.97 -23.24
N SER A 323 -9.56 3.95 -22.93
CA SER A 323 -8.47 3.99 -21.95
C SER A 323 -7.30 4.78 -22.52
N ARG A 324 -6.57 5.55 -21.72
CA ARG A 324 -5.40 6.31 -22.20
C ARG A 324 -4.12 5.70 -21.67
N ILE A 325 -3.12 5.58 -22.54
CA ILE A 325 -1.79 5.10 -22.15
C ILE A 325 -0.78 6.13 -22.64
N TYR A 326 -0.05 6.74 -21.73
CA TYR A 326 0.96 7.70 -22.13
C TYR A 326 2.10 7.77 -21.14
N ASN A 327 3.26 8.23 -21.60
CA ASN A 327 4.40 8.47 -20.72
C ASN A 327 4.82 7.18 -20.00
N THR A 328 4.85 6.06 -20.70
CA THR A 328 5.11 4.73 -20.13
C THR A 328 6.15 3.97 -20.93
N TYR A 329 6.81 2.99 -20.29
CA TYR A 329 7.73 2.12 -21.04
C TYR A 329 7.83 0.70 -20.50
N ASN A 330 8.07 -0.25 -21.41
CA ASN A 330 8.46 -1.60 -21.07
C ASN A 330 9.95 -1.83 -21.37
N PHE A 331 10.71 -2.20 -20.35
CA PHE A 331 12.08 -2.68 -20.50
C PHE A 331 12.17 -4.21 -20.45
N GLY A 332 11.25 -4.86 -19.74
CA GLY A 332 11.26 -6.30 -19.54
C GLY A 332 11.05 -7.10 -20.83
N SER A 333 11.63 -8.31 -20.88
CA SER A 333 11.34 -9.25 -21.96
C SER A 333 9.89 -9.73 -21.89
N VAL A 334 9.27 -9.91 -23.06
CA VAL A 334 7.90 -10.45 -23.16
C VAL A 334 7.94 -11.76 -23.92
N THR A 335 7.37 -12.82 -23.34
CA THR A 335 7.32 -14.15 -23.95
C THR A 335 5.91 -14.74 -23.85
N ALA A 336 5.35 -15.18 -24.98
CA ALA A 336 4.08 -15.90 -25.03
C ALA A 336 4.13 -17.16 -25.89
N SER A 337 3.25 -18.12 -25.60
CA SER A 337 3.05 -19.33 -26.41
C SER A 337 2.29 -19.05 -27.71
N SER A 338 1.40 -18.05 -27.75
CA SER A 338 0.60 -17.71 -28.94
C SER A 338 0.73 -16.25 -29.41
N SER A 339 0.35 -15.27 -28.58
CA SER A 339 0.33 -13.84 -28.93
C SER A 339 1.02 -13.00 -27.85
N SER A 340 2.00 -12.21 -28.28
CA SER A 340 2.66 -11.23 -27.41
C SER A 340 2.98 -9.94 -28.14
N ASN A 341 3.07 -8.86 -27.37
CA ASN A 341 3.56 -7.57 -27.83
C ASN A 341 4.34 -6.88 -26.71
N CYS A 342 5.34 -6.08 -27.08
CA CYS A 342 6.15 -5.36 -26.11
C CYS A 342 5.40 -4.31 -25.31
N ILE A 343 4.19 -3.93 -25.73
CA ILE A 343 3.34 -2.99 -25.00
C ILE A 343 1.95 -3.55 -24.71
N LEU A 344 1.14 -3.83 -25.76
CA LEU A 344 -0.26 -4.29 -25.63
C LEU A 344 -0.46 -5.69 -26.19
N GLY A 345 -0.84 -6.66 -25.35
CA GLY A 345 -1.13 -8.01 -25.80
C GLY A 345 -2.31 -8.08 -26.79
N TYR A 346 -3.38 -7.32 -26.51
CA TYR A 346 -4.56 -7.19 -27.36
C TYR A 346 -5.26 -5.84 -27.17
N GLU A 347 -5.91 -5.33 -28.22
CA GLU A 347 -6.75 -4.13 -28.16
C GLU A 347 -8.13 -4.38 -28.78
N PHE A 348 -9.19 -4.13 -28.01
CA PHE A 348 -10.57 -4.19 -28.49
C PHE A 348 -10.96 -2.84 -29.13
N GLN A 349 -11.11 -2.80 -30.46
CA GLN A 349 -11.31 -1.56 -31.23
C GLN A 349 -12.64 -0.86 -30.94
N ILE A 350 -12.61 0.24 -30.18
CA ILE A 350 -13.62 1.32 -30.29
C ILE A 350 -12.96 2.68 -30.00
N TYR A 351 -12.99 3.59 -31.00
CA TYR A 351 -12.80 5.05 -31.01
C TYR A 351 -11.70 5.73 -30.12
N TYR A 352 -10.83 6.52 -30.77
CA TYR A 352 -9.96 7.62 -30.26
C TYR A 352 -9.19 7.45 -28.93
N ALA A 353 -8.73 6.25 -28.61
CA ALA A 353 -7.94 6.03 -27.40
C ALA A 353 -6.51 6.62 -27.56
N LYS A 354 -6.23 7.77 -26.92
CA LYS A 354 -4.95 8.51 -27.04
C LYS A 354 -3.78 7.71 -26.47
N VAL A 355 -2.89 7.25 -27.35
CA VAL A 355 -1.56 6.72 -27.01
C VAL A 355 -0.51 7.77 -27.35
N SER A 356 0.37 8.13 -26.41
CA SER A 356 1.47 9.08 -26.68
C SER A 356 2.66 8.83 -25.78
N SER A 357 3.88 8.98 -26.30
CA SER A 357 5.12 8.80 -25.52
C SER A 357 5.20 7.43 -24.83
N VAL A 358 5.00 6.35 -25.60
CA VAL A 358 5.09 4.98 -25.11
C VAL A 358 6.22 4.23 -25.80
N PHE A 359 7.10 3.61 -25.00
CA PHE A 359 8.37 3.07 -25.47
C PHE A 359 8.59 1.62 -25.03
N TYR A 360 9.37 0.86 -25.82
CA TYR A 360 9.84 -0.46 -25.40
C TYR A 360 11.28 -0.72 -25.77
N ASN A 361 11.94 -1.59 -25.00
CA ASN A 361 13.30 -2.03 -25.31
C ASN A 361 13.29 -3.12 -26.38
N GLN A 362 13.76 -2.79 -27.58
CA GLN A 362 13.83 -3.71 -28.71
C GLN A 362 14.88 -4.81 -28.54
N ASP A 363 15.86 -4.61 -27.66
CA ASP A 363 16.92 -5.60 -27.43
C ASP A 363 16.46 -6.74 -26.52
N SER A 364 15.46 -6.47 -25.66
CA SER A 364 14.88 -7.44 -24.72
C SER A 364 13.51 -7.96 -25.16
N CYS A 365 12.83 -7.26 -26.08
CA CYS A 365 11.51 -7.62 -26.55
C CYS A 365 11.39 -7.47 -28.07
N ALA A 366 11.05 -8.57 -28.75
CA ALA A 366 10.72 -8.56 -30.16
C ALA A 366 9.24 -8.15 -30.35
N PHE A 367 8.99 -7.19 -31.22
CA PHE A 367 7.63 -6.72 -31.49
C PHE A 367 6.84 -7.80 -32.26
N GLY A 368 5.70 -8.24 -31.71
CA GLY A 368 4.76 -9.13 -32.40
C GLY A 368 3.98 -8.39 -33.50
N ASP A 369 3.38 -9.14 -34.43
CA ASP A 369 2.76 -8.64 -35.67
C ASP A 369 1.53 -7.69 -35.50
N TYR A 370 1.17 -7.31 -34.28
CA TYR A 370 -0.01 -6.50 -33.99
C TYR A 370 0.29 -4.99 -34.16
N TRP A 371 -0.18 -4.40 -35.27
CA TRP A 371 -0.09 -2.98 -35.56
C TRP A 371 -1.49 -2.37 -35.66
N ASN A 372 -1.79 -1.41 -34.78
CA ASN A 372 -3.08 -0.71 -34.69
C ASN A 372 -3.03 0.74 -35.19
N GLY A 373 -1.93 1.15 -35.83
CA GLY A 373 -1.76 2.53 -36.31
C GLY A 373 -1.28 3.55 -35.26
N ASN A 374 -0.98 3.13 -34.03
CA ASN A 374 -0.37 3.99 -33.01
C ASN A 374 1.16 4.09 -33.18
N GLU A 375 1.74 5.26 -32.87
CA GLU A 375 3.19 5.51 -32.88
C GLU A 375 3.89 4.91 -31.65
N TRP A 376 4.01 3.59 -31.60
CA TRP A 376 4.87 2.93 -30.60
C TRP A 376 6.34 3.13 -30.98
N GLN A 377 7.15 3.67 -30.07
CA GLN A 377 8.54 3.99 -30.38
C GLN A 377 9.49 2.96 -29.77
N ASN A 378 10.18 2.21 -30.62
CA ASN A 378 11.22 1.28 -30.18
C ASN A 378 12.47 2.03 -29.73
N GLN A 379 13.17 1.48 -28.75
CA GLN A 379 14.40 2.04 -28.19
C GLN A 379 15.39 0.92 -27.90
N THR A 380 16.69 1.16 -28.05
CA THR A 380 17.72 0.22 -27.59
C THR A 380 17.90 0.32 -26.09
N THR A 381 18.48 -0.72 -25.48
CA THR A 381 18.95 -0.70 -24.09
C THR A 381 19.87 0.49 -23.82
N LYS A 382 20.75 0.79 -24.78
CA LYS A 382 21.65 1.94 -24.72
C LYS A 382 20.89 3.27 -24.72
N SER A 383 19.83 3.37 -25.52
CA SER A 383 18.97 4.57 -25.57
C SER A 383 18.25 4.76 -24.24
N PHE A 384 17.68 3.69 -23.66
CA PHE A 384 17.07 3.73 -22.32
C PHE A 384 18.01 4.25 -21.24
N LYS A 385 19.31 3.99 -21.35
CA LYS A 385 20.35 4.46 -20.42
C LYS A 385 20.94 5.83 -20.76
N ASN A 386 20.38 6.54 -21.74
CA ASN A 386 20.85 7.86 -22.16
C ASN A 386 19.83 8.98 -21.84
N GLU A 387 20.33 10.18 -21.53
CA GLU A 387 19.55 11.38 -21.18
C GLU A 387 18.52 11.77 -22.27
N THR A 388 18.68 11.33 -23.51
CA THR A 388 17.72 11.57 -24.60
C THR A 388 16.33 10.96 -24.36
N MET A 389 16.22 9.91 -23.54
CA MET A 389 14.94 9.25 -23.27
C MET A 389 13.98 10.09 -22.44
N THR A 390 14.48 10.97 -21.57
CA THR A 390 13.62 11.86 -20.78
C THR A 390 12.96 12.92 -21.68
N THR A 391 13.66 13.37 -22.72
CA THR A 391 13.08 14.25 -23.75
C THR A 391 12.01 13.54 -24.56
N LEU A 392 12.25 12.29 -24.96
CA LEU A 392 11.31 11.49 -25.75
C LEU A 392 10.02 11.16 -24.99
N LEU A 393 10.13 10.91 -23.69
CA LEU A 393 8.97 10.75 -22.82
C LEU A 393 8.16 12.04 -22.65
N ASN A 394 8.62 13.18 -23.19
CA ASN A 394 7.99 14.51 -23.04
C ASN A 394 7.80 14.87 -21.55
N MET A 395 8.85 14.64 -20.75
CA MET A 395 8.80 14.77 -19.30
C MET A 395 9.78 15.84 -18.79
N ASP A 396 9.23 16.93 -18.27
CA ASP A 396 9.96 17.84 -17.37
C ASP A 396 10.20 17.20 -15.97
N THR A 397 9.82 15.93 -15.77
CA THR A 397 9.56 15.30 -14.46
C THR A 397 10.33 14.00 -14.17
N ALA A 398 11.00 13.42 -15.16
CA ALA A 398 11.81 12.22 -14.97
C ALA A 398 13.16 12.58 -14.33
N TYR A 399 13.62 11.80 -13.35
CA TYR A 399 14.92 12.00 -12.74
C TYR A 399 15.83 10.78 -12.97
N TRP A 400 17.12 11.08 -13.14
CA TRP A 400 18.21 10.10 -13.20
C TRP A 400 18.83 9.96 -11.82
N GLU A 401 18.81 8.78 -11.21
CA GLU A 401 19.81 8.49 -10.19
C GLU A 401 21.19 8.40 -10.87
N GLN A 402 22.19 9.12 -10.34
CA GLN A 402 23.54 9.11 -10.89
C GLN A 402 24.11 7.68 -10.86
N GLY A 403 24.26 7.07 -12.05
CA GLY A 403 24.96 5.80 -12.26
C GLY A 403 24.13 4.73 -12.98
N GLU A 404 24.10 4.75 -14.32
CA GLU A 404 23.70 3.61 -15.19
C GLU A 404 22.26 3.05 -15.10
N VAL A 405 21.34 3.66 -14.34
CA VAL A 405 19.95 3.16 -14.15
C VAL A 405 18.97 3.71 -15.20
N TYR A 406 17.88 2.97 -15.47
CA TYR A 406 16.78 3.37 -16.36
C TYR A 406 16.01 4.60 -15.85
N PRO A 407 15.32 5.37 -16.73
CA PRO A 407 14.64 6.60 -16.32
C PRO A 407 13.51 6.30 -15.34
N VAL A 408 13.55 6.92 -14.15
CA VAL A 408 12.48 6.77 -13.16
C VAL A 408 11.45 7.87 -13.33
N LEU A 409 10.19 7.46 -13.49
CA LEU A 409 9.06 8.33 -13.74
C LEU A 409 8.48 8.82 -12.39
N TYR A 410 8.86 10.02 -11.96
CA TYR A 410 8.28 10.63 -10.77
C TYR A 410 7.15 11.61 -11.11
N PRO A 411 6.20 11.85 -10.18
CA PRO A 411 5.23 12.90 -10.32
C PRO A 411 5.87 14.29 -10.26
N TYR A 412 5.39 15.20 -11.12
CA TYR A 412 5.66 16.64 -11.05
C TYR A 412 5.29 17.23 -9.68
N GLU A 413 4.42 16.54 -8.93
CA GLU A 413 4.22 16.77 -7.50
C GLU A 413 4.78 15.57 -6.73
N LYS A 414 6.07 15.67 -6.40
CA LYS A 414 6.81 14.60 -5.76
C LYS A 414 6.21 14.30 -4.37
N ILE A 415 5.52 13.15 -4.23
CA ILE A 415 5.48 12.45 -2.95
C ILE A 415 6.91 11.99 -2.71
N LEU A 416 7.57 12.66 -1.78
CA LEU A 416 8.94 12.35 -1.41
C LEU A 416 8.92 11.33 -0.29
N GLU A 417 9.32 10.13 -0.63
CA GLU A 417 9.90 9.16 0.28
C GLU A 417 11.08 9.85 1.01
N ILE A 418 10.85 10.31 2.24
CA ILE A 418 11.93 10.58 3.18
C ILE A 418 12.05 9.34 4.05
N ARG A 419 13.10 8.54 3.82
CA ARG A 419 13.67 7.69 4.87
C ARG A 419 14.14 8.59 6.01
N SER A 420 13.26 8.86 6.98
CA SER A 420 13.62 9.22 8.36
C SER A 420 12.39 9.21 9.27
N GLU A 421 11.92 8.04 9.68
CA GLU A 421 11.40 7.89 11.03
C GLU A 421 12.31 6.93 11.80
N ILE A 422 13.44 7.49 12.24
CA ILE A 422 13.97 7.16 13.55
C ILE A 422 12.84 7.51 14.53
N HIS A 423 12.34 6.50 15.24
CA HIS A 423 11.29 6.55 16.25
C HIS A 423 11.21 7.88 17.02
N LYS A 424 10.01 8.49 17.04
CA LYS A 424 9.62 9.56 17.99
C LYS A 424 9.84 9.19 19.46
N ALA A 425 10.02 7.92 19.79
CA ALA A 425 10.28 7.44 21.15
C ALA A 425 11.72 7.68 21.66
N LEU A 426 12.68 8.06 20.80
CA LEU A 426 14.07 8.35 21.22
C LEU A 426 14.41 9.85 21.34
N ILE A 427 13.49 10.75 20.96
CA ILE A 427 13.75 12.22 20.90
C ILE A 427 13.02 13.01 22.01
N SER A 428 12.09 12.41 22.76
CA SER A 428 11.45 13.09 23.90
C SER A 428 12.42 13.48 25.00
N ASP A 429 13.61 12.89 25.03
CA ASP A 429 14.59 13.09 26.11
C ASP A 429 15.68 14.14 25.77
N ILE A 430 15.66 14.80 24.60
CA ILE A 430 16.80 15.67 24.19
C ILE A 430 16.43 17.10 23.74
N VAL A 431 15.19 17.46 23.37
CA VAL A 431 14.90 18.87 23.01
C VAL A 431 13.48 19.31 23.41
N PRO A 432 13.30 20.49 24.05
CA PRO A 432 11.96 21.05 24.32
C PRO A 432 11.20 21.28 23.02
N ALA A 433 9.91 20.96 23.01
CA ALA A 433 9.01 21.14 21.89
C ALA A 433 8.99 22.60 21.40
N VAL A 434 9.66 22.88 20.28
CA VAL A 434 9.51 24.11 19.51
C VAL A 434 8.69 23.79 18.27
N THR A 435 7.41 24.15 18.28
CA THR A 435 6.54 24.11 17.10
C THR A 435 6.80 25.34 16.23
N PHE A 436 7.64 25.19 15.20
CA PHE A 436 7.83 26.21 14.16
C PHE A 436 6.89 25.97 12.97
N ARG A 437 6.54 27.03 12.24
CA ARG A 437 5.69 27.00 11.03
C ARG A 437 6.48 27.44 9.81
N VAL A 438 6.22 26.81 8.67
CA VAL A 438 6.79 27.22 7.39
C VAL A 438 5.68 27.75 6.49
N ARG A 439 5.91 28.90 5.85
CA ARG A 439 5.00 29.52 4.87
C ARG A 439 5.79 29.90 3.61
N MET A 440 5.11 29.98 2.47
CA MET A 440 5.75 30.18 1.17
C MET A 440 4.95 31.18 0.34
N GLU A 441 5.65 32.10 -0.34
CA GLU A 441 5.06 33.11 -1.23
C GLU A 441 5.96 33.26 -2.47
N GLY A 442 5.57 32.62 -3.59
CA GLY A 442 6.41 32.54 -4.78
C GLY A 442 7.74 31.81 -4.50
N LEU A 443 8.86 32.44 -4.87
CA LEU A 443 10.21 31.93 -4.60
C LEU A 443 10.74 32.33 -3.20
N ALA A 444 9.92 32.93 -2.35
CA ALA A 444 10.26 33.21 -0.95
C ALA A 444 9.72 32.11 -0.03
N PHE A 445 10.50 31.72 0.98
CA PHE A 445 9.98 30.96 2.12
C PHE A 445 10.28 31.65 3.45
N TYR A 446 9.34 31.47 4.38
CA TYR A 446 9.34 32.04 5.72
C TYR A 446 9.24 30.91 6.74
N ILE A 447 10.05 30.98 7.79
CA ILE A 447 9.98 30.07 8.94
C ILE A 447 9.71 30.89 10.19
N ASP A 448 8.58 30.67 10.83
CA ASP A 448 8.15 31.36 12.04
C ASP A 448 8.29 30.44 13.27
N GLY A 449 8.62 31.00 14.44
CA GLY A 449 8.69 30.26 15.70
C GLY A 449 10.04 29.58 15.96
N LEU A 450 11.11 30.04 15.33
CA LEU A 450 12.48 29.62 15.66
C LEU A 450 13.03 30.43 16.82
N THR A 451 14.00 29.89 17.56
CA THR A 451 14.79 30.69 18.52
C THR A 451 15.92 31.40 17.78
N GLU A 452 16.29 32.59 18.25
CA GLU A 452 17.43 33.34 17.71
C GLU A 452 18.73 32.50 17.76
N GLY A 453 19.52 32.56 16.69
CA GLY A 453 20.76 31.79 16.54
C GLY A 453 20.57 30.33 16.10
N THR A 454 19.36 29.90 15.76
CA THR A 454 19.10 28.55 15.25
C THR A 454 19.74 28.38 13.85
N PRO A 455 20.57 27.36 13.63
CA PRO A 455 21.17 27.12 12.31
C PRO A 455 20.13 26.55 11.34
N VAL A 456 20.15 27.05 10.11
CA VAL A 456 19.30 26.65 8.98
C VAL A 456 20.19 26.36 7.78
N ALA A 457 19.95 25.25 7.08
CA ALA A 457 20.62 24.90 5.84
C ALA A 457 19.62 24.39 4.82
N MET A 458 19.87 24.70 3.55
CA MET A 458 19.05 24.28 2.42
C MET A 458 19.92 23.62 1.36
N PHE A 459 19.45 22.50 0.84
CA PHE A 459 20.14 21.70 -0.16
C PHE A 459 19.21 21.48 -1.36
N ASP A 460 19.79 21.37 -2.55
CA ASP A 460 19.05 20.84 -3.69
C ASP A 460 18.85 19.32 -3.56
N MET A 461 18.07 18.74 -4.47
CA MET A 461 17.78 17.31 -4.47
C MET A 461 18.99 16.42 -4.80
N ALA A 462 20.08 16.97 -5.33
CA ALA A 462 21.35 16.27 -5.51
C ALA A 462 22.22 16.32 -4.23
N GLY A 463 21.71 16.92 -3.14
CA GLY A 463 22.42 17.07 -1.88
C GLY A 463 23.46 18.21 -1.89
N LYS A 464 23.47 19.05 -2.93
CA LYS A 464 24.36 20.21 -3.00
C LYS A 464 23.81 21.33 -2.10
N LEU A 465 24.70 21.94 -1.32
CA LEU A 465 24.34 23.04 -0.43
C LEU A 465 23.97 24.30 -1.24
N GLU A 466 22.74 24.76 -1.10
CA GLU A 466 22.21 25.97 -1.75
C GLU A 466 22.26 27.18 -0.81
N MET A 467 22.05 26.97 0.50
CA MET A 467 22.12 28.03 1.50
C MET A 467 22.46 27.49 2.89
N LYS A 468 23.18 28.28 3.70
CA LYS A 468 23.40 28.02 5.12
C LYS A 468 23.47 29.34 5.89
N ALA A 469 22.68 29.46 6.96
CA ALA A 469 22.60 30.66 7.78
C ALA A 469 22.25 30.33 9.25
N ASN A 470 22.36 31.32 10.14
CA ASN A 470 21.78 31.27 11.48
C ASN A 470 20.66 32.29 11.57
N THR A 471 19.55 31.96 12.25
CA THR A 471 18.41 32.88 12.40
C THR A 471 18.81 34.12 13.21
N GLY A 472 18.43 35.30 12.75
CA GLY A 472 18.68 36.56 13.46
C GLY A 472 17.56 36.99 14.41
N ARG A 473 16.36 36.38 14.30
CA ARG A 473 15.14 36.67 15.09
C ARG A 473 14.24 35.42 15.13
N ASN A 474 13.06 35.53 15.74
CA ASN A 474 12.08 34.44 15.84
C ASN A 474 11.45 34.01 14.50
N SER A 475 11.85 34.64 13.40
CA SER A 475 11.51 34.26 12.03
C SER A 475 12.74 34.28 11.12
N PHE A 476 12.71 33.48 10.06
CA PHE A 476 13.74 33.39 9.04
C PHE A 476 13.12 33.47 7.65
N GLU A 477 13.74 34.23 6.75
CA GLU A 477 13.27 34.44 5.38
C GLU A 477 14.42 34.21 4.40
N TYR A 478 14.11 33.54 3.28
CA TYR A 478 15.07 33.38 2.19
C TYR A 478 14.39 33.28 0.83
N GLN A 479 14.95 33.98 -0.16
CA GLN A 479 14.54 33.92 -1.56
C GLN A 479 15.39 32.90 -2.32
N VAL A 480 14.77 31.87 -2.89
CA VAL A 480 15.49 30.94 -3.75
C VAL A 480 15.70 31.52 -5.15
N LYS A 481 16.79 31.12 -5.79
CA LYS A 481 17.20 31.66 -7.09
C LYS A 481 16.38 31.10 -8.26
N ARG A 482 15.77 29.93 -8.09
CA ARG A 482 15.00 29.24 -9.12
C ARG A 482 13.90 28.37 -8.48
N PRO A 483 12.77 28.14 -9.18
CA PRO A 483 11.80 27.12 -8.80
C PRO A 483 12.48 25.76 -8.64
N GLY A 484 12.02 24.95 -7.68
CA GLY A 484 12.57 23.63 -7.43
C GLY A 484 12.20 23.05 -6.06
N VAL A 485 12.60 21.79 -5.86
CA VAL A 485 12.48 21.09 -4.59
C VAL A 485 13.78 21.24 -3.81
N TYR A 486 13.67 21.62 -2.54
CA TYR A 486 14.82 21.82 -1.66
C TYR A 486 14.62 21.10 -0.33
N ILE A 487 15.71 20.58 0.23
CA ILE A 487 15.74 19.96 1.55
C ILE A 487 16.16 21.05 2.54
N LEU A 488 15.28 21.38 3.48
CA LEU A 488 15.55 22.29 4.58
C LEU A 488 15.89 21.52 5.85
N ARG A 489 17.01 21.89 6.47
CA ARG A 489 17.46 21.35 7.76
C ARG A 489 17.56 22.47 8.80
N ILE A 490 17.04 22.21 10.01
CA ILE A 490 16.97 23.21 11.09
C ILE A 490 17.48 22.61 12.41
N GLY A 491 18.30 23.37 13.16
CA GLY A 491 18.76 23.02 14.52
C GLY A 491 20.20 22.52 14.62
N LYS A 492 20.77 22.50 15.84
CA LYS A 492 22.14 22.04 16.09
C LYS A 492 22.30 20.57 15.66
N GLY A 493 23.31 20.30 14.84
CA GLY A 493 23.52 18.96 14.24
C GLY A 493 22.61 18.62 13.05
N LEU A 494 21.72 19.54 12.63
CA LEU A 494 20.80 19.41 11.50
C LEU A 494 19.84 18.19 11.60
N ALA A 495 19.26 17.97 12.77
CA ALA A 495 18.45 16.79 13.10
C ALA A 495 16.98 16.82 12.60
N ASN A 496 16.42 17.99 12.27
CA ASN A 496 15.04 18.10 11.77
C ASN A 496 15.02 18.40 10.28
N HIS A 497 14.33 17.55 9.50
CA HIS A 497 14.22 17.64 8.05
C HIS A 497 12.82 18.09 7.64
N ARG A 498 12.74 19.09 6.76
CA ARG A 498 11.51 19.47 6.05
C ARG A 498 11.81 19.61 4.58
N LEU A 499 10.90 19.13 3.75
CA LEU A 499 10.95 19.38 2.33
C LEU A 499 10.25 20.70 2.01
N LEU A 500 10.87 21.53 1.17
CA LEU A 500 10.28 22.76 0.65
C LEU A 500 10.07 22.63 -0.86
N LEU A 501 8.86 22.91 -1.34
CA LEU A 501 8.52 22.94 -2.77
C LEU A 501 8.30 24.38 -3.21
N LEU A 502 9.24 24.96 -3.95
CA LEU A 502 9.16 26.34 -4.44
C LEU A 502 8.71 26.31 -5.91
N LYS A 503 7.46 26.74 -6.18
CA LYS A 503 6.88 26.87 -7.53
C LYS A 503 7.24 28.22 -8.15
#